data_AF-A0A3B5LYK1-F1
#
_entry.id   AF-A0A3B5LYK1-F1
#
_cell.length_a   1.000
_cell.length_b   1.000
_cell.length_c   1.000
_cell.angle_alpha   90.00
_cell.angle_beta   90.00
_cell.angle_gamma   90.00
#
_symmetry.space_group_name_H-M   'P 1'
#
loop_
_entity.id
_entity.type
_entity.pdbx_description
1 polymer ?
#
loop_
_entity_poly.entity_id
_entity_poly.type
_entity_poly.pdbx_seq_one_letter_code
_entity_poly.pdbx_strand_id
1 'polypeptide(L)'
;MHSKDCVKVAVRVRPFNKRERDAGSRCIISLVSTSISIQDPRDCHNRRSFCFDYAYWSHSGFTRDQTGLFVPKELGGRYADQVSAKETDNVDQTE
;
A
#
# COMPACT_ATOMS: atom_id res chain seq x y z
N MET A 1 -29.97 13.51 -12.76
CA MET A 1 -28.73 13.32 -13.53
C MET A 1 -28.07 12.04 -13.02
N HIS A 2 -28.42 10.91 -13.61
CA HIS A 2 -27.77 9.60 -13.40
C HIS A 2 -26.80 9.41 -14.59
N SER A 3 -25.54 8.98 -14.48
CA SER A 3 -24.84 8.27 -13.40
C SER A 3 -23.38 8.75 -13.35
N LYS A 4 -22.83 8.91 -12.14
CA LYS A 4 -21.40 9.14 -11.88
C LYS A 4 -20.62 7.85 -12.17
N ASP A 5 -20.41 7.54 -13.44
CA ASP A 5 -19.45 6.50 -13.79
C ASP A 5 -18.04 7.09 -13.66
N CYS A 6 -17.47 7.01 -12.46
CA CYS A 6 -16.09 7.38 -12.18
C CYS A 6 -15.25 6.12 -11.97
N VAL A 7 -14.28 5.90 -12.86
CA VAL A 7 -13.28 4.84 -12.69
C VAL A 7 -12.31 5.30 -11.61
N LYS A 8 -12.16 4.50 -10.55
CA LYS A 8 -11.11 4.67 -9.55
C LYS A 8 -10.05 3.60 -9.72
N VAL A 9 -8.79 3.99 -9.61
CA VAL A 9 -7.64 3.12 -9.77
C VAL A 9 -6.92 2.98 -8.43
N ALA A 10 -6.66 1.74 -8.03
CA ALA A 10 -5.90 1.41 -6.84
C ALA A 10 -4.67 0.58 -7.19
N VAL A 11 -3.59 0.79 -6.44
CA VAL A 11 -2.36 -0.02 -6.52
C VAL A 11 -1.98 -0.55 -5.15
N ARG A 12 -1.39 -1.75 -5.11
CA ARG A 12 -0.94 -2.38 -3.86
C ARG A 12 0.46 -2.97 -4.01
N VAL A 13 1.37 -2.59 -3.12
CA VAL A 13 2.74 -3.13 -3.07
C VAL A 13 2.74 -4.34 -2.13
N ARG A 14 2.93 -5.55 -2.69
CA ARG A 14 2.94 -6.80 -1.93
C ARG A 14 4.29 -7.09 -1.25
N PRO A 15 4.34 -7.94 -0.20
CA PRO A 15 5.57 -8.51 0.30
C PRO A 15 6.30 -9.31 -0.79
N PHE A 16 7.60 -9.52 -0.57
CA PHE A 16 8.36 -10.45 -1.38
C PHE A 16 7.87 -11.90 -1.20
N ASN A 17 7.76 -12.61 -2.31
CA ASN A 17 7.57 -14.04 -2.32
C ASN A 17 8.88 -14.76 -1.96
N LYS A 18 8.79 -16.10 -1.84
CA LYS A 18 9.95 -16.94 -1.48
C LYS A 18 11.13 -16.73 -2.44
N ARG A 19 10.88 -16.73 -3.75
CA ARG A 19 11.92 -16.59 -4.78
C ARG A 19 12.65 -15.26 -4.67
N GLU A 20 11.92 -14.16 -4.50
CA GLU A 20 12.50 -12.82 -4.39
C GLU A 20 13.38 -12.68 -3.14
N ARG A 21 12.92 -13.24 -2.02
CA ARG A 21 13.68 -13.30 -0.76
C ARG A 21 14.95 -14.15 -0.89
N ASP A 22 14.81 -15.36 -1.45
CA ASP A 22 15.91 -16.31 -1.62
C ASP A 22 16.99 -15.76 -2.56
N ALA A 23 16.61 -14.90 -3.52
CA ALA A 23 17.52 -14.20 -4.42
C ALA A 23 18.13 -12.91 -3.85
N GLY A 24 17.78 -12.50 -2.62
CA GLY A 24 18.25 -11.24 -2.04
C GLY A 24 17.75 -9.99 -2.78
N SER A 25 16.54 -10.06 -3.37
CA SER A 25 15.98 -8.97 -4.16
C SER A 25 15.74 -7.71 -3.31
N ARG A 26 15.96 -6.54 -3.92
CA ARG A 26 15.71 -5.25 -3.28
C ARG A 26 14.40 -4.65 -3.74
N CYS A 27 13.68 -4.01 -2.82
CA CYS A 27 12.43 -3.33 -3.17
C CYS A 27 12.78 -2.02 -3.87
N ILE A 28 12.27 -1.84 -5.09
CA ILE A 28 12.48 -0.64 -5.91
C ILE A 28 11.28 0.30 -5.91
N ILE A 29 10.29 0.00 -5.07
CA ILE A 29 9.04 0.76 -4.96
C ILE A 29 9.07 1.60 -3.69
N SER A 30 8.72 2.88 -3.80
CA SER A 30 8.44 3.75 -2.66
C SER A 30 7.04 4.34 -2.76
N LEU A 31 6.43 4.59 -1.60
CA LEU A 31 5.08 5.13 -1.48
C LEU A 31 5.08 6.37 -0.58
N VAL A 32 4.45 7.44 -1.06
CA VAL A 32 4.18 8.69 -0.31
C VAL A 32 2.75 9.11 -0.59
N SER A 33 1.88 9.04 0.43
CA SER A 33 0.43 9.25 0.25
C SER A 33 -0.12 8.31 -0.84
N THR A 34 -0.73 8.84 -1.91
CA THR A 34 -1.22 8.08 -3.06
C THR A 34 -0.23 7.98 -4.23
N SER A 35 0.99 8.52 -4.06
CA SER A 35 2.03 8.47 -5.08
C SER A 35 2.94 7.26 -4.89
N ILE A 36 3.12 6.50 -5.96
CA ILE A 36 4.08 5.40 -6.06
C ILE A 36 5.24 5.84 -6.93
N SER A 37 6.47 5.56 -6.51
CA SER A 37 7.66 5.72 -7.34
C SER A 37 8.38 4.41 -7.56
N ILE A 38 8.86 4.19 -8.78
CA ILE A 38 9.68 3.06 -9.20
C ILE A 38 11.10 3.59 -9.49
N GLN A 39 12.10 3.03 -8.82
CA GLN A 39 13.51 3.35 -9.00
C GLN A 39 14.18 2.31 -9.92
N ASP A 40 14.85 2.72 -11.00
CA ASP A 40 15.70 1.77 -11.73
C ASP A 40 16.85 1.33 -10.81
N PRO A 41 17.03 0.02 -10.54
CA PRO A 41 18.12 -0.45 -9.69
C PRO A 41 19.51 -0.24 -10.30
N ARG A 42 19.61 0.03 -11.61
CA ARG A 42 20.86 0.27 -12.34
C ARG A 42 21.21 1.75 -12.51
N ASP A 43 20.22 2.63 -12.33
CA ASP A 43 20.38 4.07 -12.49
C ASP A 43 19.58 4.81 -11.40
N CYS A 44 20.30 5.39 -10.45
CA CYS A 44 19.71 6.12 -9.32
C CYS A 44 19.00 7.42 -9.74
N HIS A 45 19.30 7.97 -10.91
CA HIS A 45 18.67 9.19 -11.41
C HIS A 45 17.35 8.90 -12.16
N ASN A 46 17.11 7.63 -12.54
CA ASN A 46 15.92 7.22 -13.25
C ASN A 46 14.83 6.76 -12.28
N ARG A 47 14.06 7.74 -11.77
CA ARG A 47 12.88 7.51 -10.94
C ARG A 47 11.63 7.92 -11.68
N ARG A 48 10.64 7.03 -11.72
CA ARG A 48 9.32 7.30 -12.31
C ARG A 48 8.26 7.30 -11.23
N SER A 49 7.45 8.37 -11.18
CA SER A 49 6.40 8.54 -10.18
C SER A 49 5.02 8.53 -10.83
N PHE A 50 4.07 7.90 -10.16
CA PHE A 50 2.69 7.70 -10.60
C PHE A 50 1.74 8.04 -9.45
N CYS A 51 0.62 8.68 -9.75
CA CYS A 51 -0.41 9.01 -8.77
C CYS A 51 -1.69 8.22 -9.08
N PHE A 52 -2.35 7.73 -8.03
CA PHE A 52 -3.57 6.93 -8.12
C PHE A 52 -4.62 7.48 -7.17
N ASP A 53 -5.86 7.00 -7.28
CA ASP A 53 -6.90 7.31 -6.29
C ASP A 53 -6.56 6.68 -4.94
N TYR A 54 -6.01 5.46 -4.96
CA TYR A 54 -5.57 4.73 -3.78
C TYR A 54 -4.23 4.04 -4.00
N ALA A 55 -3.35 4.10 -3.00
CA ALA A 55 -2.09 3.35 -3.00
C ALA A 55 -1.89 2.68 -1.65
N TYR A 56 -1.72 1.36 -1.66
CA TYR A 56 -1.63 0.54 -0.46
C TYR A 56 -0.22 -0.06 -0.32
N TRP A 57 0.40 0.15 0.84
CA TRP A 57 1.67 -0.48 1.18
C TRP A 57 1.43 -1.72 2.04
N SER A 58 1.64 -2.90 1.48
CA SER A 58 1.62 -4.16 2.26
C SER A 58 2.99 -4.84 2.26
N HIS A 59 4.05 -4.18 1.80
CA HIS A 59 5.36 -4.80 1.62
C HIS A 59 6.11 -5.03 2.93
N SER A 60 5.91 -4.16 3.93
CA SER A 60 6.58 -4.20 5.22
C SER A 60 5.76 -3.47 6.29
N GLY A 61 6.25 -3.48 7.54
CA GLY A 61 5.60 -2.78 8.65
C GLY A 61 4.45 -3.56 9.28
N PHE A 62 4.43 -4.88 9.14
CA PHE A 62 3.43 -5.77 9.73
C PHE A 62 4.07 -6.83 10.64
N THR A 63 3.26 -7.38 11.53
CA THR A 63 3.54 -8.60 12.29
C THR A 63 2.38 -9.57 12.12
N ARG A 64 2.63 -10.86 12.38
CA ARG A 64 1.57 -11.87 12.42
C ARG A 64 1.11 -12.03 13.87
N ASP A 65 -0.18 -11.87 14.12
CA ASP A 65 -0.76 -12.08 15.45
C ASP A 65 -0.94 -13.58 15.74
N GLN A 66 -1.49 -13.88 16.93
CA GLN A 66 -1.75 -15.27 17.36
C GLN A 66 -2.85 -15.96 16.53
N THR A 67 -3.73 -15.18 15.90
CA THR A 67 -4.81 -15.69 15.03
C THR A 67 -4.30 -16.00 13.63
N GLY A 68 -3.09 -15.56 13.31
CA GLY A 68 -2.46 -15.72 12.02
C GLY A 68 -2.72 -14.56 11.05
N LEU A 69 -3.40 -13.51 11.48
CA LEU A 69 -3.65 -12.27 10.73
C LEU A 69 -2.42 -11.37 10.74
N PHE A 70 -2.20 -10.68 9.61
CA PHE A 70 -1.15 -9.68 9.52
C PHE A 70 -1.68 -8.31 9.92
N VAL A 71 -1.13 -7.76 11.01
CA VAL A 71 -1.51 -6.48 11.61
C VAL A 71 -0.36 -5.48 11.53
N PRO A 72 -0.63 -4.16 11.52
CA PRO A 72 0.43 -3.15 11.58
C PRO A 72 1.35 -3.37 12.79
N LYS A 73 2.66 -3.25 12.58
CA LYS A 73 3.65 -3.36 13.66
C LYS A 73 3.60 -2.14 14.60
N GLU A 74 3.26 -0.98 14.04
CA GLU A 74 3.25 0.31 14.73
C GLU A 74 1.91 1.00 14.46
N LEU A 75 1.37 1.69 15.47
CA LEU A 75 0.15 2.49 15.34
C LEU A 75 0.40 3.63 14.35
N GLY A 76 -0.48 3.77 13.34
CA GLY A 76 -0.27 4.73 12.25
C GLY A 76 0.83 4.35 11.26
N GLY A 77 1.34 3.11 11.35
CA GLY A 77 2.29 2.58 10.39
C GLY A 77 1.72 2.50 8.97
N ARG A 78 2.60 2.46 7.97
CA ARG A 78 2.19 2.46 6.55
C ARG A 78 1.53 1.16 6.07
N TYR A 79 1.47 0.12 6.90
CA TYR A 79 0.93 -1.16 6.49
C TYR A 79 -0.59 -1.07 6.29
N ALA A 80 -1.02 -1.25 5.04
CA ALA A 80 -2.43 -1.46 4.72
C ALA A 80 -2.82 -2.87 5.16
N ASP A 81 -3.65 -2.94 6.20
CA ASP A 81 -4.09 -4.18 6.81
C ASP A 81 -4.96 -5.04 5.88
N GLN A 82 -5.24 -6.26 6.34
CA GLN A 82 -6.12 -7.19 5.63
C GLN A 82 -7.58 -7.05 6.07
N VAL A 83 -7.90 -6.07 6.91
CA VAL A 83 -9.25 -5.91 7.43
C VAL A 83 -10.11 -5.46 6.26
N SER A 84 -11.10 -6.28 5.90
CA SER A 84 -12.12 -5.93 4.91
C SER A 84 -12.59 -4.51 5.20
N ALA A 85 -12.60 -3.65 4.18
CA ALA A 85 -13.04 -2.26 4.24
C ALA A 85 -14.41 -2.17 4.94
N LYS A 86 -14.40 -2.07 6.27
CA LYS A 86 -15.55 -1.70 7.07
C LYS A 86 -15.39 -0.22 7.29
N GLU A 87 -15.91 0.51 6.30
CA GLU A 87 -16.77 1.67 6.56
C GLU A 87 -16.23 2.60 7.64
N THR A 88 -15.19 3.35 7.29
CA THR A 88 -14.96 4.66 7.91
C THR A 88 -15.83 5.71 7.21
N ASP A 89 -17.14 5.45 7.14
CA ASP A 89 -18.16 6.47 6.90
C ASP A 89 -18.88 6.65 8.24
N ASN A 90 -18.26 7.39 9.17
CA ASN A 90 -18.92 8.00 10.34
C ASN A 90 -17.90 8.76 11.20
N VAL A 91 -17.34 9.85 10.66
CA VAL A 91 -16.89 10.98 11.49
C VAL A 91 -17.17 12.26 10.71
N ASP A 92 -18.44 12.67 10.65
CA ASP A 92 -18.80 14.09 10.69
C ASP A 92 -20.30 14.25 11.00
N GLN A 93 -20.67 14.07 12.26
CA GLN A 93 -21.84 14.72 12.86
C GLN A 93 -21.51 15.00 14.33
N THR A 94 -20.91 16.15 14.58
CA THR A 94 -21.08 16.88 15.84
C THR A 94 -21.52 18.28 15.48
N GLU A 95 -22.69 18.66 16.01
CA GLU A 95 -23.29 20.00 15.97
C GLU A 95 -22.33 21.11 16.39
#